data_AF-A0A1A0TJ76-F1
#
_entry.id   AF-A0A1A0TJ76-F1
#
_cell.length_a   1.000
_cell.length_b   1.000
_cell.length_c   1.000
_cell.angle_alpha   90.00
_cell.angle_beta   90.00
_cell.angle_gamma   90.00
#
_symmetry.space_group_name_H-M   'P 1'
#
loop_
_entity.id
_entity.type
_entity.pdbx_description
1 polymer ?
#
loop_
_entity_poly.entity_id
_entity_poly.type
_entity_poly.pdbx_seq_one_letter_code
_entity_poly.pdbx_strand_id
1 'polypeptide(L)'
;MTTRQNDPMSTWNYRVVQSADGAEYFIAEVYYDGDRLSWVDDSRDCLRWDKYDDLKSTVDLIRQAFDKPVLRVTDDERLVEGRPT
;
A
#
# COMPACT_ATOMS: atom_id res chain seq x y z
N MET A 1 -22.26 27.56 9.80
CA MET A 1 -22.02 27.06 8.41
C MET A 1 -20.60 27.50 8.08
N THR A 2 -19.59 26.65 7.94
CA THR A 2 -19.53 25.31 7.32
C THR A 2 -18.38 24.55 7.99
N THR A 3 -18.60 23.31 8.44
CA THR A 3 -17.53 22.44 8.94
C THR A 3 -16.55 22.19 7.79
N ARG A 4 -15.28 22.57 7.93
CA ARG A 4 -14.25 22.06 7.00
C ARG A 4 -14.17 20.56 7.23
N GLN A 5 -14.64 19.81 6.26
CA GLN A 5 -14.40 18.38 6.17
C GLN A 5 -12.88 18.23 6.16
N ASN A 6 -12.30 17.52 7.12
CA ASN A 6 -10.88 17.18 7.09
C ASN A 6 -10.70 16.29 5.87
N ASP A 7 -10.20 16.85 4.77
CA ASP A 7 -9.76 16.03 3.64
C ASP A 7 -8.74 15.03 4.19
N PRO A 8 -8.89 13.71 3.93
CA PRO A 8 -7.97 12.74 4.48
C PRO A 8 -6.57 13.03 3.90
N MET A 9 -5.59 13.18 4.78
CA MET A 9 -4.23 13.52 4.36
C MET A 9 -3.66 12.40 3.48
N SER A 10 -3.14 12.77 2.32
CA SER A 10 -2.49 11.82 1.42
C SER A 10 -1.25 11.22 2.11
N THR A 11 -1.07 9.90 1.99
CA THR A 11 -0.02 9.18 2.72
C THR A 11 0.50 8.00 1.91
N TRP A 12 1.76 7.63 2.16
CA TRP A 12 2.37 6.40 1.67
C TRP A 12 2.24 5.28 2.71
N ASN A 13 2.06 4.03 2.26
CA ASN A 13 2.02 2.87 3.15
C ASN A 13 2.42 1.59 2.40
N TYR A 14 3.06 0.64 3.09
CA TYR A 14 3.33 -0.69 2.51
C TYR A 14 2.12 -1.62 2.67
N ARG A 15 1.73 -2.30 1.60
CA ARG A 15 0.59 -3.24 1.56
C ARG A 15 0.96 -4.54 0.87
N VAL A 16 0.30 -5.63 1.26
CA VAL A 16 0.29 -6.87 0.48
C VAL A 16 -0.67 -6.69 -0.69
N VAL A 17 -0.15 -6.86 -1.90
CA VAL A 17 -0.87 -6.76 -3.17
C VAL A 17 -0.88 -8.15 -3.83
N GLN A 18 -2.04 -8.53 -4.36
CA GLN A 18 -2.17 -9.73 -5.18
C GLN A 18 -2.08 -9.35 -6.67
N SER A 19 -1.35 -10.14 -7.47
CA SER A 19 -1.27 -9.97 -8.93
C SER A 19 -2.66 -10.06 -9.57
N ALA A 20 -2.84 -9.40 -10.72
CA ALA A 20 -4.13 -9.33 -11.42
C ALA A 20 -4.68 -10.72 -11.81
N ASP A 21 -3.80 -11.67 -12.13
CA ASP A 21 -4.14 -13.07 -12.41
C ASP A 21 -4.38 -13.92 -11.14
N GLY A 22 -4.18 -13.34 -9.95
CA GLY A 22 -4.36 -13.98 -8.65
C GLY A 22 -3.26 -14.94 -8.23
N ALA A 23 -2.22 -15.13 -9.06
CA ALA A 23 -1.22 -16.18 -8.86
C ALA A 23 -0.12 -15.82 -7.83
N GLU A 24 0.14 -14.53 -7.62
CA GLU A 24 1.27 -14.07 -6.81
C GLU A 24 0.85 -13.02 -5.77
N TYR A 25 1.64 -12.95 -4.70
CA TYR A 25 1.55 -11.91 -3.67
C TYR A 25 2.90 -11.22 -3.52
N PHE A 26 2.89 -9.90 -3.42
CA PHE A 26 4.08 -9.09 -3.19
C PHE A 26 3.75 -7.91 -2.25
N ILE A 27 4.79 -7.30 -1.69
CA ILE A 27 4.65 -6.08 -0.89
C ILE A 27 5.04 -4.90 -1.76
N ALA A 28 4.19 -3.89 -1.80
CA ALA A 28 4.44 -2.66 -2.55
C ALA A 28 4.14 -1.42 -1.70
N GLU A 29 4.80 -0.32 -2.04
CA GLU A 29 4.47 0.98 -1.51
C GLU A 29 3.24 1.54 -2.25
N VAL A 30 2.23 1.92 -1.50
CA VAL A 30 0.93 2.36 -2.01
C VAL A 30 0.65 3.78 -1.55
N TYR A 31 0.33 4.65 -2.50
CA TYR A 31 -0.11 6.02 -2.23
C TYR A 31 -1.62 6.11 -2.08
N TYR A 32 -2.05 6.75 -1.00
CA TYR A 32 -3.43 7.08 -0.69
C TYR A 32 -3.65 8.56 -0.98
N ASP A 33 -4.65 8.89 -1.79
CA ASP A 33 -5.13 10.26 -1.99
C ASP A 33 -6.54 10.39 -1.39
N GLY A 34 -6.62 10.94 -0.18
CA GLY A 34 -7.86 10.88 0.60
C GLY A 34 -8.21 9.43 0.99
N ASP A 35 -9.47 9.04 0.75
CA ASP A 35 -9.97 7.68 0.97
C ASP A 35 -9.75 6.75 -0.24
N ARG A 36 -9.00 7.19 -1.26
CA ARG A 36 -8.82 6.47 -2.52
C ARG A 36 -7.41 5.92 -2.68
N LEU A 37 -7.33 4.67 -3.08
CA LEU A 37 -6.08 4.01 -3.48
C LEU A 37 -5.73 4.43 -4.92
N SER A 38 -4.54 4.97 -5.14
CA SER A 38 -4.23 5.62 -6.43
C SER A 38 -3.00 5.09 -7.17
N TRP A 39 -1.98 4.58 -6.47
CA TRP A 39 -0.72 4.20 -7.15
C TRP A 39 0.07 3.14 -6.38
N VAL A 40 0.83 2.32 -7.10
CA VAL A 40 1.67 1.23 -6.61
C VAL A 40 3.06 1.34 -7.25
N ASP A 41 4.14 1.36 -6.46
CA ASP A 41 5.52 1.31 -6.98
C ASP A 41 5.91 -0.13 -7.35
N ASP A 42 6.42 -0.35 -8.56
CA ASP A 42 6.82 -1.65 -9.11
C ASP A 42 8.34 -1.93 -9.05
N SER A 43 9.12 -1.06 -8.38
CA SER A 43 10.57 -1.16 -8.38
C SER A 43 11.12 -2.29 -7.48
N ARG A 44 11.90 -3.20 -8.11
CA ARG A 44 12.42 -4.47 -7.57
C ARG A 44 13.61 -4.38 -6.60
N ASP A 45 13.78 -3.30 -5.86
CA ASP A 45 14.88 -3.15 -4.88
C ASP A 45 14.34 -2.85 -3.46
N CYS A 46 13.34 -3.62 -3.04
CA CYS A 46 12.36 -3.23 -2.02
C CYS A 46 12.89 -3.01 -0.59
N LEU A 47 14.19 -3.16 -0.31
CA LEU A 47 14.75 -2.94 1.03
C LEU A 47 16.16 -2.33 1.09
N ARG A 48 16.36 -1.12 0.55
CA ARG A 48 17.63 -0.36 0.69
C ARG A 48 17.37 1.07 1.16
N TRP A 49 17.97 1.48 2.27
CA TRP A 49 17.93 2.86 2.77
C TRP A 49 19.30 3.36 3.20
N ASP A 50 19.51 4.66 3.04
CA ASP A 50 20.73 5.35 3.45
C ASP A 50 20.90 5.42 4.98
N LYS A 51 19.80 5.26 5.74
CA LYS A 51 19.78 5.30 7.20
C LYS A 51 19.19 4.02 7.80
N TYR A 52 19.81 3.57 8.88
CA TYR A 52 19.41 2.36 9.61
C TYR A 52 17.99 2.45 10.18
N ASP A 53 17.63 3.57 10.80
CA ASP A 53 16.31 3.74 11.43
C ASP A 53 15.19 3.81 10.40
N ASP A 54 15.48 4.32 9.19
CA ASP A 54 14.53 4.35 8.08
C ASP A 54 14.28 2.93 7.57
N LEU A 55 15.34 2.13 7.37
CA LEU A 55 15.22 0.71 7.04
C LEU A 55 14.41 -0.06 8.09
N LYS A 56 14.69 0.17 9.38
CA LYS A 56 13.98 -0.50 10.48
C LYS A 56 12.50 -0.12 10.49
N SER A 57 12.20 1.17 10.37
CA SER A 57 10.82 1.66 10.33
C SER A 57 10.04 1.11 9.14
N THR A 58 10.69 1.00 7.97
CA THR A 58 10.08 0.37 6.80
C THR A 58 9.81 -1.11 7.01
N VAL A 59 10.75 -1.86 7.60
CA VAL A 59 10.54 -3.27 7.95
C VAL A 59 9.35 -3.43 8.91
N ASP A 60 9.19 -2.52 9.88
CA ASP A 60 8.04 -2.53 10.79
C ASP A 60 6.72 -2.27 10.06
N LEU A 61 6.69 -1.33 9.09
CA LEU A 61 5.51 -1.09 8.26
C LEU A 61 5.15 -2.29 7.37
N ILE A 62 6.15 -2.95 6.79
CA ILE A 62 5.97 -4.18 6.00
C ILE A 62 5.39 -5.30 6.87
N ARG A 63 5.90 -5.47 8.09
CA ARG A 63 5.35 -6.43 9.04
C ARG A 63 3.89 -6.12 9.36
N GLN A 64 3.54 -4.85 9.58
CA GLN A 64 2.17 -4.42 9.85
C GLN A 64 1.24 -4.58 8.63
N ALA A 65 1.76 -4.76 7.42
CA ALA A 65 0.93 -4.96 6.23
C ALA A 65 0.10 -6.26 6.31
N PHE A 66 0.57 -7.27 7.04
CA PHE A 66 -0.15 -8.52 7.27
C PHE A 66 -1.37 -8.37 8.19
N ASP A 67 -1.45 -7.28 8.97
CA ASP A 67 -2.60 -6.99 9.82
C ASP A 67 -3.71 -6.25 9.05
N LYS A 68 -3.48 -5.89 7.78
CA LYS A 68 -4.40 -5.11 6.95
C LYS A 68 -5.08 -5.99 5.89
N PRO A 69 -6.25 -5.59 5.36
CA PRO A 69 -6.87 -6.29 4.24
C PRO A 69 -5.93 -6.42 3.03
N VAL A 70 -6.03 -7.53 2.31
CA VAL A 70 -5.32 -7.73 1.04
C VAL A 70 -5.90 -6.78 0.00
N LEU A 71 -5.05 -6.18 -0.83
CA LEU A 71 -5.48 -5.39 -1.97
C LEU A 71 -5.36 -6.19 -3.27
N ARG A 72 -6.34 -6.06 -4.16
CA ARG A 72 -6.34 -6.64 -5.50
C ARG A 72 -6.31 -5.54 -6.55
N VAL A 73 -5.52 -5.75 -7.61
CA VAL A 73 -5.51 -4.89 -8.80
C VAL A 73 -6.62 -5.35 -9.74
N THR A 74 -7.49 -4.43 -10.16
CA THR A 74 -8.53 -4.68 -11.18
C THR A 74 -7.98 -4.43 -12.59
N ASP A 75 -8.72 -4.90 -13.60
CA ASP A 75 -8.34 -4.71 -15.01
C ASP A 75 -8.21 -3.23 -15.43
N ASP A 76 -8.84 -2.29 -14.70
CA ASP A 76 -8.72 -0.84 -14.86
C ASP A 76 -7.63 -0.21 -13.98
N GLU A 77 -6.66 -1.01 -13.52
CA GLU A 77 -5.51 -0.61 -12.70
C GLU A 77 -5.87 0.03 -11.34
N ARG A 78 -7.09 -0.19 -10.85
CA ARG A 78 -7.53 0.28 -9.53
C ARG A 78 -7.27 -0.77 -8.46
N LEU A 79 -7.15 -0.31 -7.22
CA LEU A 79 -7.04 -1.20 -6.06
C LEU A 79 -8.38 -1.33 -5.35
N VAL A 80 -8.75 -2.57 -5.04
CA VAL A 80 -9.94 -2.91 -4.23
C VAL A 80 -9.57 -3.83 -3.08
N GLU A 81 -10.30 -3.74 -1.97
CA GLU A 81 -10.12 -4.67 -0.84
C GLU A 81 -10.60 -6.08 -1.20
N GLY A 82 -9.78 -7.08 -0.86
CA GLY A 82 -10.06 -8.49 -1.04
C GLY A 82 -9.81 -9.29 0.23
N ARG A 83 -10.10 -10.58 0.16
CA ARG A 83 -9.72 -11.55 1.20
C ARG A 83 -8.55 -12.40 0.68
N PRO A 84 -7.54 -12.69 1.53
CA PRO A 84 -6.58 -13.73 1.22
C PRO A 84 -7.34 -15.06 1.06
N THR A 85 -7.02 -15.79 -0.01
CA THR A 85 -7.54 -17.14 -0.27
C THR A 85 -6.74 -18.19 0.48
#